data_AF-A0A917B773-F1
#
_entry.id   AF-A0A917B773-F1
#
_cell.length_a   1.000
_cell.length_b   1.000
_cell.length_c   1.000
_cell.angle_alpha   90.00
_cell.angle_beta   90.00
_cell.angle_gamma   90.00
#
_symmetry.space_group_name_H-M   'P 1'
#
loop_
_entity.id
_entity.type
_entity.pdbx_description
1 polymer ?
#
loop_
_entity_poly.entity_id
_entity_poly.type
_entity_poly.pdbx_seq_one_letter_code
_entity_poly.pdbx_strand_id
1 'polypeptide(L)'
;MVTTLLRLRFRVLANSLKRSPWQLVAVIIGGLYGVGVLVFAVVGLIALGFASIQLASTIVVLAGSALILGWILIPLVATGIEQTLEPARLVQFPLPMSKLLLGLTLAGVLGIPGIITSIAALATLGTWIRYPFAAVAAVVCAALGVLICVVGSRMIAALSVSLSSRRRFRELSGILIFIPLILLGPIIFGVTQGIRSSADTLPAVARALSFTPLGAPWSVPADLATGDVGAAALKFAITLVTLALLVFIWRRSLAIALVTPPSNARKQVARGKIGLFGVLPASPAGAVAARSLTYWLRDPRYARQLIVVPLIPVLLYFYSSTFHSLALLNLTGPLIAFLLALSTYADVSYDGTAFATHLADGVRGRDDRLGRAAALGVIALPIVIVLTIASVAVTGSWALLPPIGGLALGVMLSGIGLTAVSSARIVIPVPGAGDNPFKSAPGAGFTTALSAFAIWGILLLLTLPEIALAVAAVLTGSVLLGWAGLVVGVVLGAFFAVLGIRRGGALYDRRSPELLMQLRMLRGA
;
A
#
# COMPACT_ATOMS: atom_id res chain seq x y z
N MET A 1 -31.99 11.72 13.09
CA MET A 1 -31.25 10.62 12.42
C MET A 1 -29.89 11.07 11.92
N VAL A 2 -29.79 12.01 10.99
CA VAL A 2 -28.50 12.59 10.53
C VAL A 2 -27.70 13.13 11.71
N THR A 3 -28.35 13.89 12.59
CA THR A 3 -27.78 14.39 13.85
C THR A 3 -27.28 13.27 14.76
N THR A 4 -27.97 12.12 14.77
CA THR A 4 -27.61 10.95 15.58
C THR A 4 -26.35 10.28 15.04
N LEU A 5 -26.24 10.11 13.72
CA LEU A 5 -25.05 9.59 13.06
C LEU A 5 -23.83 10.50 13.28
N LEU A 6 -24.03 11.81 13.17
CA LEU A 6 -22.98 12.80 13.46
C LEU A 6 -22.54 12.74 14.93
N ARG A 7 -23.49 12.71 15.87
CA ARG A 7 -23.18 12.57 17.32
C ARG A 7 -22.43 11.27 17.61
N LEU A 8 -22.81 10.15 16.99
CA LEU A 8 -22.12 8.86 17.13
C LEU A 8 -20.69 8.95 16.61
N ARG A 9 -20.47 9.52 15.42
CA ARG A 9 -19.13 9.71 14.86
C ARG A 9 -18.21 10.49 15.80
N PHE A 10 -18.65 11.66 16.26
CA PHE A 10 -17.84 12.51 17.14
C PHE A 10 -17.64 11.88 18.53
N ARG A 11 -18.64 11.15 19.04
CA ARG A 11 -18.51 10.43 20.32
C ARG A 11 -17.54 9.25 20.22
N VAL A 12 -17.53 8.51 19.11
CA VAL A 12 -16.54 7.45 18.85
C VAL A 12 -15.13 8.04 18.73
N LEU A 13 -14.97 9.14 17.99
CA LEU A 13 -13.70 9.85 17.89
C LEU A 13 -13.20 10.29 19.27
N ALA A 14 -14.05 10.97 20.05
CA ALA A 14 -13.70 11.43 21.40
C ALA A 14 -13.34 10.26 22.34
N ASN A 15 -14.08 9.14 22.27
CA ASN A 15 -13.79 7.97 23.11
C ASN A 15 -12.50 7.25 22.68
N SER A 16 -12.16 7.25 21.40
CA SER A 16 -10.88 6.69 20.92
C SER A 16 -9.69 7.52 21.42
N LEU A 17 -9.79 8.85 21.34
CA LEU A 17 -8.77 9.79 21.81
C LEU A 17 -8.52 9.67 23.32
N LYS A 18 -9.57 9.43 24.11
CA LYS A 18 -9.46 9.26 25.58
C LYS A 18 -8.77 7.96 26.00
N ARG A 19 -8.75 6.93 25.14
CA ARG A 19 -8.22 5.59 25.49
C ARG A 19 -6.75 5.39 25.17
N SER A 20 -6.17 6.19 24.25
CA SER A 20 -4.78 6.03 23.84
C SER A 20 -4.06 7.38 23.78
N PRO A 21 -3.13 7.68 24.71
CA PRO A 21 -2.38 8.94 24.68
C PRO A 21 -1.54 9.08 23.40
N TRP A 22 -1.06 7.97 22.82
CA TRP A 22 -0.34 8.00 21.54
C TRP A 22 -1.24 8.35 20.35
N GLN A 23 -2.52 7.93 20.36
CA GLN A 23 -3.48 8.38 19.35
C GLN A 23 -3.78 9.87 19.48
N LEU A 24 -3.86 10.38 20.72
CA LEU A 24 -4.01 11.81 20.96
C LEU A 24 -2.81 12.60 20.42
N VAL A 25 -1.57 12.16 20.71
CA VAL A 25 -0.35 12.78 20.18
C VAL A 25 -0.34 12.77 18.65
N ALA A 26 -0.67 11.64 18.02
CA ALA A 26 -0.74 11.55 16.56
C ALA A 26 -1.81 12.50 15.97
N VAL A 27 -2.95 12.66 16.63
CA VAL A 27 -4.01 13.59 16.20
C VAL A 27 -3.61 15.05 16.43
N ILE A 28 -2.88 15.37 17.51
CA ILE A 28 -2.34 16.73 17.74
C ILE A 28 -1.31 17.07 16.66
N ILE A 29 -0.33 16.20 16.43
CA ILE A 29 0.71 16.42 15.41
C ILE A 29 0.08 16.53 14.02
N GLY A 30 -0.80 15.59 13.66
CA GLY A 30 -1.52 15.63 12.40
C GLY A 30 -2.42 16.86 12.26
N GLY A 31 -3.04 17.31 13.35
CA GLY A 31 -3.84 18.53 13.42
C GLY A 31 -3.01 19.79 13.20
N LEU A 32 -1.88 19.93 13.89
CA LEU A 32 -0.94 21.04 13.72
C LEU A 32 -0.39 21.10 12.29
N TYR A 33 0.01 19.96 11.74
CA TYR A 33 0.45 19.88 10.34
C TYR A 33 -0.68 20.28 9.38
N GLY A 34 -1.90 19.77 9.59
CA GLY A 34 -3.07 20.11 8.79
C GLY A 34 -3.42 21.59 8.83
N VAL A 35 -3.33 22.22 10.01
CA VAL A 35 -3.51 23.66 10.18
C VAL A 35 -2.40 24.43 9.47
N GLY A 36 -1.14 24.01 9.59
CA GLY A 36 -0.02 24.63 8.88
C GLY A 36 -0.20 24.62 7.36
N VAL A 37 -0.56 23.47 6.79
CA VAL A 37 -0.86 23.33 5.35
C VAL A 37 -2.05 24.19 4.95
N LEU A 38 -3.10 24.25 5.78
CA LEU A 38 -4.27 25.08 5.53
C LEU A 38 -3.91 26.56 5.52
N VAL A 39 -3.17 27.05 6.50
CA VAL A 39 -2.72 28.45 6.58
C VAL A 39 -1.89 28.79 5.34
N PHE A 40 -0.94 27.94 4.98
CA PHE A 40 -0.14 28.13 3.77
C PHE A 40 -1.01 28.20 2.49
N ALA A 41 -1.98 27.30 2.35
CA ALA A 41 -2.89 27.27 1.20
C ALA A 41 -3.78 28.53 1.15
N VAL A 42 -4.35 28.96 2.27
CA VAL A 42 -5.19 30.16 2.35
C VAL A 42 -4.39 31.41 2.01
N VAL A 43 -3.20 31.57 2.62
CA VAL A 43 -2.30 32.70 2.32
C VAL A 43 -1.89 32.70 0.85
N GLY A 44 -1.53 31.53 0.30
CA GLY A 44 -1.19 31.39 -1.11
C GLY A 44 -2.34 31.76 -2.05
N LEU A 45 -3.56 31.29 -1.79
CA LEU A 45 -4.75 31.61 -2.58
C LEU A 45 -5.12 33.09 -2.54
N ILE A 46 -4.99 33.74 -1.39
CA ILE A 46 -5.20 35.20 -1.26
C ILE A 46 -4.10 35.95 -2.00
N ALA A 47 -2.84 35.54 -1.87
CA ALA A 47 -1.70 36.14 -2.56
C ALA A 47 -1.85 36.04 -4.09
N LEU A 48 -2.44 34.96 -4.62
CA LEU A 48 -2.72 34.81 -6.05
C LEU A 48 -3.69 35.87 -6.58
N GLY A 49 -4.52 36.47 -5.74
CA GLY A 49 -5.38 37.59 -6.14
C GLY A 49 -4.61 38.86 -6.55
N PHE A 50 -3.31 38.93 -6.23
CA PHE A 50 -2.41 40.00 -6.66
C PHE A 50 -1.60 39.64 -7.92
N ALA A 51 -1.65 38.37 -8.36
CA ALA A 51 -0.94 37.89 -9.54
C ALA A 51 -1.75 38.07 -10.83
N SER A 52 -1.15 37.70 -11.97
CA SER A 52 -1.86 37.68 -13.25
C SER A 52 -2.98 36.62 -13.27
N ILE A 53 -4.09 36.91 -13.95
CA ILE A 53 -5.25 35.99 -14.06
C ILE A 53 -4.82 34.60 -14.58
N GLN A 54 -3.88 34.56 -15.53
CA GLN A 54 -3.37 33.32 -16.10
C GLN A 54 -2.63 32.46 -15.07
N LEU A 55 -1.79 33.07 -14.22
CA LEU A 55 -1.05 32.37 -13.17
C LEU A 55 -1.99 31.89 -12.07
N ALA A 56 -2.92 32.75 -11.64
CA ALA A 56 -3.96 32.39 -10.67
C ALA A 56 -4.83 31.22 -11.15
N SER A 57 -5.33 31.30 -12.39
CA SER A 57 -6.12 30.23 -13.03
C SER A 57 -5.35 28.92 -13.10
N THR A 58 -4.09 28.97 -13.57
CA THR A 58 -3.24 27.77 -13.69
C THR A 58 -3.06 27.08 -12.36
N ILE A 59 -2.70 27.81 -11.30
CA ILE A 59 -2.43 27.21 -9.98
C ILE A 59 -3.73 26.70 -9.35
N VAL A 60 -4.82 27.46 -9.41
CA VAL A 60 -6.10 27.05 -8.81
C VAL A 60 -6.66 25.79 -9.49
N VAL A 61 -6.58 25.70 -10.83
CA VAL A 61 -7.03 24.52 -11.57
C VAL A 61 -6.17 23.30 -11.28
N LEU A 62 -4.84 23.43 -11.27
CA LEU A 62 -3.93 22.31 -10.98
C LEU A 62 -4.08 21.83 -9.53
N ALA A 63 -4.07 22.75 -8.56
CA ALA A 63 -4.23 22.43 -7.15
C ALA A 63 -5.60 21.81 -6.86
N GLY A 64 -6.67 22.37 -7.44
CA GLY A 64 -8.03 21.85 -7.31
C GLY A 64 -8.21 20.47 -7.96
N SER A 65 -7.58 20.24 -9.12
CA SER A 65 -7.58 18.92 -9.77
C SER A 65 -6.86 17.88 -8.92
N ALA A 66 -5.69 18.24 -8.36
CA ALA A 66 -4.94 17.39 -7.44
C ALA A 66 -5.72 17.09 -6.16
N LEU A 67 -6.47 18.08 -5.64
CA LEU A 67 -7.34 17.91 -4.48
C LEU A 67 -8.45 16.89 -4.74
N ILE A 68 -9.19 17.01 -5.85
CA ILE A 68 -10.25 16.05 -6.22
C ILE A 68 -9.66 14.65 -6.42
N LEU A 69 -8.53 14.54 -7.12
CA LEU A 69 -7.81 13.26 -7.27
C LEU A 69 -7.41 12.67 -5.92
N GLY A 70 -6.87 13.47 -5.01
CA GLY A 70 -6.53 13.04 -3.65
C GLY A 70 -7.74 12.46 -2.91
N TRP A 71 -8.89 13.15 -2.93
CA TRP A 71 -10.11 12.67 -2.30
C TRP A 71 -10.68 11.38 -2.90
N ILE A 72 -10.45 11.14 -4.18
CA ILE A 72 -10.85 9.92 -4.91
C ILE A 72 -9.88 8.77 -4.62
N LEU A 73 -8.57 9.04 -4.60
CA LEU A 73 -7.53 8.02 -4.48
C LEU A 73 -7.26 7.62 -3.02
N ILE A 74 -7.26 8.56 -2.08
CA ILE A 74 -6.97 8.29 -0.66
C ILE A 74 -7.88 7.21 -0.07
N PRO A 75 -9.21 7.16 -0.33
CA PRO A 75 -10.06 6.10 0.20
C PRO A 75 -9.78 4.71 -0.37
N LEU A 76 -9.36 4.59 -1.64
CA LEU A 76 -8.91 3.30 -2.21
C LEU A 76 -7.77 2.73 -1.39
N VAL A 77 -6.88 3.65 -0.99
CA VAL A 77 -5.70 3.37 -0.20
C VAL A 77 -6.08 3.13 1.28
N ALA A 78 -6.88 3.98 1.90
CA ALA A 78 -7.22 3.86 3.32
C ALA A 78 -8.24 2.74 3.63
N THR A 79 -8.65 1.92 2.64
CA THR A 79 -9.63 0.84 2.84
C THR A 79 -9.16 -0.13 3.93
N GLY A 80 -9.89 -0.14 5.05
CA GLY A 80 -9.67 -1.03 6.19
C GLY A 80 -8.91 -0.43 7.38
N ILE A 81 -8.50 0.84 7.32
CA ILE A 81 -7.92 1.55 8.48
C ILE A 81 -9.02 2.13 9.38
N GLU A 82 -10.12 2.62 8.80
CA GLU A 82 -11.22 3.24 9.56
C GLU A 82 -12.58 2.58 9.22
N GLN A 83 -13.01 1.63 10.07
CA GLN A 83 -14.28 0.90 9.91
C GLN A 83 -15.46 1.54 10.66
N THR A 84 -15.29 2.73 11.20
CA THR A 84 -16.23 3.32 12.18
C THR A 84 -17.61 3.63 11.62
N LEU A 85 -17.73 3.83 10.29
CA LEU A 85 -18.99 4.07 9.57
C LEU A 85 -19.07 3.20 8.30
N GLU A 86 -18.81 1.90 8.42
CA GLU A 86 -19.06 0.97 7.32
C GLU A 86 -20.56 0.88 7.00
N PRO A 87 -20.98 1.11 5.74
CA PRO A 87 -22.37 0.93 5.33
C PRO A 87 -22.90 -0.46 5.65
N ALA A 88 -22.03 -1.48 5.63
CA ALA A 88 -22.34 -2.86 6.00
C ALA A 88 -22.86 -3.02 7.44
N ARG A 89 -22.39 -2.18 8.38
CA ARG A 89 -22.86 -2.18 9.78
C ARG A 89 -24.18 -1.42 9.94
N LEU A 90 -24.52 -0.56 8.97
CA LEU A 90 -25.77 0.17 8.93
C LEU A 90 -26.90 -0.58 8.20
N VAL A 91 -26.58 -1.69 7.50
CA VAL A 91 -27.56 -2.59 6.84
C VAL A 91 -28.61 -3.12 7.81
N GLN A 92 -28.24 -3.30 9.08
CA GLN A 92 -29.15 -3.79 10.13
C GLN A 92 -30.26 -2.79 10.47
N PHE A 93 -30.15 -1.54 10.04
CA PHE A 93 -31.16 -0.51 10.27
C PHE A 93 -31.92 -0.21 8.95
N PRO A 94 -33.26 -0.21 8.95
CA PRO A 94 -34.05 0.14 7.77
C PRO A 94 -34.00 1.66 7.51
N LEU A 95 -32.91 2.11 6.89
CA LEU A 95 -32.65 3.52 6.61
C LEU A 95 -33.08 3.88 5.18
N PRO A 96 -33.88 4.94 4.96
CA PRO A 96 -34.17 5.41 3.61
C PRO A 96 -32.89 5.94 2.94
N MET A 97 -32.66 5.54 1.69
CA MET A 97 -31.44 5.82 0.93
C MET A 97 -31.09 7.32 0.89
N SER A 98 -32.08 8.20 0.75
CA SER A 98 -31.87 9.65 0.73
C SER A 98 -31.27 10.20 2.03
N LYS A 99 -31.75 9.73 3.19
CA LYS A 99 -31.21 10.13 4.51
C LYS A 99 -29.83 9.53 4.75
N LEU A 100 -29.54 8.35 4.21
CA LEU A 100 -28.23 7.72 4.29
C LEU A 100 -27.19 8.50 3.48
N LEU A 101 -27.50 8.84 2.23
CA LEU A 101 -26.63 9.66 1.38
C LEU A 101 -26.36 11.02 2.02
N LEU A 102 -27.40 11.73 2.46
CA LEU A 102 -27.27 13.02 3.14
C LEU A 102 -26.48 12.93 4.45
N GLY A 103 -26.72 11.88 5.25
CA GLY A 103 -25.99 11.67 6.50
C GLY A 103 -24.51 11.42 6.28
N LEU A 104 -24.16 10.65 5.23
CA LEU A 104 -22.78 10.33 4.89
C LEU A 104 -22.05 11.51 4.22
N THR A 105 -22.73 12.32 3.40
CA THR A 105 -22.13 13.55 2.84
C THR A 105 -21.86 14.57 3.93
N LEU A 106 -22.85 14.85 4.81
CA LEU A 106 -22.67 15.78 5.92
C LEU A 106 -21.58 15.29 6.90
N ALA A 107 -21.53 13.99 7.19
CA ALA A 107 -20.44 13.44 7.98
C ALA A 107 -19.08 13.59 7.28
N GLY A 108 -19.02 13.49 5.95
CA GLY A 108 -17.81 13.71 5.16
C GLY A 108 -17.33 15.16 5.22
N VAL A 109 -18.24 16.12 4.98
CA VAL A 109 -17.97 17.56 4.99
C VAL A 109 -17.56 18.04 6.39
N LEU A 110 -18.26 17.58 7.44
CA LEU A 110 -17.97 17.95 8.84
C LEU A 110 -16.80 17.17 9.45
N GLY A 111 -16.19 16.23 8.71
CA GLY A 111 -14.94 15.61 9.14
C GLY A 111 -13.77 16.57 9.04
N ILE A 112 -12.69 16.33 9.81
CA ILE A 112 -11.48 17.18 9.79
C ILE A 112 -10.98 17.44 8.35
N PRO A 113 -10.81 16.42 7.47
CA PRO A 113 -10.40 16.68 6.08
C PRO A 113 -11.41 17.50 5.28
N GLY A 114 -12.72 17.30 5.52
CA GLY A 114 -13.80 18.02 4.86
C GLY A 114 -13.83 19.49 5.24
N ILE A 115 -13.61 19.80 6.53
CA ILE A 115 -13.52 21.18 7.04
C ILE A 115 -12.32 21.89 6.43
N ILE A 116 -11.13 21.28 6.48
CA ILE A 116 -9.91 21.83 5.89
C ILE A 116 -10.12 22.10 4.39
N THR A 117 -10.68 21.13 3.66
CA THR A 117 -10.95 21.26 2.22
C THR A 117 -11.98 22.36 1.93
N SER A 118 -13.01 22.50 2.76
CA SER A 118 -14.04 23.53 2.61
C SER A 118 -13.47 24.93 2.84
N ILE A 119 -12.63 25.11 3.87
CA ILE A 119 -11.97 26.39 4.15
C ILE A 119 -11.00 26.73 3.01
N ALA A 120 -10.18 25.78 2.56
CA ALA A 120 -9.25 25.99 1.45
C ALA A 120 -9.98 26.32 0.14
N ALA A 121 -11.09 25.61 -0.17
CA ALA A 121 -11.89 25.88 -1.36
C ALA A 121 -12.55 27.26 -1.28
N LEU A 122 -13.10 27.66 -0.13
CA LEU A 122 -13.68 28.99 0.07
C LEU A 122 -12.64 30.10 -0.01
N ALA A 123 -11.38 29.84 0.35
CA ALA A 123 -10.30 30.82 0.23
C ALA A 123 -10.01 31.22 -1.23
N THR A 124 -10.46 30.44 -2.23
CA THR A 124 -10.43 30.86 -3.64
C THR A 124 -11.25 32.13 -3.90
N LEU A 125 -12.21 32.46 -3.04
CA LEU A 125 -12.88 33.76 -3.04
C LEU A 125 -11.87 34.92 -2.98
N GLY A 126 -10.84 34.79 -2.15
CA GLY A 126 -9.78 35.79 -2.02
C GLY A 126 -8.96 35.97 -3.31
N THR A 127 -8.81 34.90 -4.09
CA THR A 127 -8.14 34.95 -5.40
C THR A 127 -8.92 35.80 -6.41
N TRP A 128 -10.26 35.78 -6.35
CA TRP A 128 -11.13 36.41 -7.36
C TRP A 128 -11.86 37.66 -6.84
N ILE A 129 -11.55 38.13 -5.64
CA ILE A 129 -12.29 39.21 -4.96
C ILE A 129 -12.37 40.52 -5.75
N ARG A 130 -11.40 40.78 -6.62
CA ARG A 130 -11.36 41.95 -7.52
C ARG A 130 -12.45 41.92 -8.61
N TYR A 131 -13.03 40.76 -8.88
CA TYR A 131 -14.04 40.53 -9.92
C TYR A 131 -15.33 40.02 -9.27
N PRO A 132 -16.35 40.87 -9.03
CA PRO A 132 -17.53 40.51 -8.22
C PRO A 132 -18.28 39.27 -8.71
N PHE A 133 -18.48 39.15 -10.02
CA PHE A 133 -19.17 38.00 -10.61
C PHE A 133 -18.34 36.71 -10.49
N ALA A 134 -17.02 36.78 -10.68
CA ALA A 134 -16.12 35.64 -10.50
C ALA A 134 -16.01 35.22 -9.03
N ALA A 135 -16.03 36.19 -8.10
CA ALA A 135 -16.02 35.94 -6.66
C ALA A 135 -17.27 35.16 -6.21
N VAL A 136 -18.45 35.56 -6.66
CA VAL A 136 -19.70 34.83 -6.38
C VAL A 136 -19.66 33.43 -7.00
N ALA A 137 -19.22 33.32 -8.25
CA ALA A 137 -19.06 32.03 -8.92
C ALA A 137 -18.03 31.13 -8.21
N ALA A 138 -16.96 31.69 -7.65
CA ALA A 138 -15.96 30.94 -6.89
C ALA A 138 -16.55 30.29 -5.64
N VAL A 139 -17.45 30.96 -4.92
CA VAL A 139 -18.13 30.37 -3.75
C VAL A 139 -18.99 29.18 -4.17
N VAL A 140 -19.79 29.33 -5.23
CA VAL A 140 -20.65 28.26 -5.74
C VAL A 140 -19.81 27.08 -6.23
N CYS A 141 -18.77 27.35 -7.02
CA CYS A 141 -17.90 26.32 -7.56
C CYS A 141 -17.03 25.65 -6.50
N ALA A 142 -16.62 26.37 -5.46
CA ALA A 142 -15.95 25.82 -4.28
C ALA A 142 -16.86 24.83 -3.55
N ALA A 143 -18.14 25.18 -3.34
CA ALA A 143 -19.11 24.28 -2.73
C ALA A 143 -19.32 23.01 -3.58
N LEU A 144 -19.46 23.16 -4.91
CA LEU A 144 -19.58 22.02 -5.83
C LEU A 144 -18.31 21.17 -5.87
N GLY A 145 -17.12 21.77 -5.86
CA GLY A 145 -15.83 21.07 -5.81
C GLY A 145 -15.65 20.26 -4.52
N VAL A 146 -16.04 20.82 -3.38
CA VAL A 146 -16.07 20.11 -2.09
C VAL A 146 -17.06 18.95 -2.12
N LEU A 147 -18.24 19.14 -2.69
CA LEU A 147 -19.22 18.07 -2.84
C LEU A 147 -18.69 16.95 -3.77
N ILE A 148 -18.05 17.29 -4.88
CA ILE A 148 -17.39 16.31 -5.77
C ILE A 148 -16.33 15.52 -5.01
N CYS A 149 -15.49 16.19 -4.19
CA CYS A 149 -14.49 15.53 -3.35
C CYS A 149 -15.14 14.52 -2.39
N VAL A 150 -16.12 14.96 -1.60
CA VAL A 150 -16.75 14.13 -0.57
C VAL A 150 -17.58 13.01 -1.19
N VAL A 151 -18.39 13.30 -2.21
CA VAL A 151 -19.23 12.30 -2.89
C VAL A 151 -18.36 11.31 -3.66
N GLY A 152 -17.33 11.78 -4.38
CA GLY A 152 -16.39 10.90 -5.09
C GLY A 152 -15.68 9.94 -4.15
N SER A 153 -15.23 10.43 -3.00
CA SER A 153 -14.66 9.60 -1.93
C SER A 153 -15.62 8.52 -1.43
N ARG A 154 -16.88 8.88 -1.18
CA ARG A 154 -17.91 7.93 -0.69
C ARG A 154 -18.35 6.94 -1.77
N MET A 155 -18.45 7.38 -3.01
CA MET A 155 -18.72 6.54 -4.18
C MET A 155 -17.67 5.44 -4.27
N ILE A 156 -16.39 5.81 -4.23
CA ILE A 156 -15.28 4.87 -4.30
C ILE A 156 -15.26 3.91 -3.13
N ALA A 157 -15.52 4.38 -1.91
CA ALA A 157 -15.63 3.52 -0.75
C ALA A 157 -16.75 2.47 -0.94
N ALA A 158 -17.93 2.87 -1.43
CA ALA A 158 -19.05 1.97 -1.70
C ALA A 158 -18.75 0.97 -2.83
N LEU A 159 -18.16 1.44 -3.93
CA LEU A 159 -17.70 0.58 -5.02
C LEU A 159 -16.67 -0.43 -4.52
N SER A 160 -15.72 0.00 -3.70
CA SER A 160 -14.68 -0.86 -3.15
C SER A 160 -15.25 -1.99 -2.31
N VAL A 161 -16.30 -1.74 -1.52
CA VAL A 161 -17.01 -2.78 -0.76
C VAL A 161 -17.66 -3.79 -1.71
N SER A 162 -18.39 -3.34 -2.72
CA SER A 162 -19.06 -4.23 -3.68
C SER A 162 -18.06 -5.09 -4.48
N LEU A 163 -16.92 -4.51 -4.84
CA LEU A 163 -15.85 -5.16 -5.59
C LEU A 163 -14.94 -6.02 -4.70
N SER A 164 -14.87 -5.75 -3.39
CA SER A 164 -14.07 -6.55 -2.44
C SER A 164 -14.55 -7.99 -2.29
N SER A 165 -15.79 -8.27 -2.70
CA SER A 165 -16.30 -9.64 -2.89
C SER A 165 -15.43 -10.43 -3.88
N ARG A 166 -14.81 -9.75 -4.85
CA ARG A 166 -13.81 -10.33 -5.74
C ARG A 166 -12.45 -10.24 -5.07
N ARG A 167 -11.93 -11.43 -4.71
CA ARG A 167 -10.61 -11.62 -4.11
C ARG A 167 -9.49 -10.78 -4.75
N ARG A 168 -9.45 -10.70 -6.09
CA ARG A 168 -8.45 -9.92 -6.84
C ARG A 168 -8.53 -8.42 -6.55
N PHE A 169 -9.71 -7.84 -6.37
CA PHE A 169 -9.86 -6.42 -6.09
C PHE A 169 -9.39 -6.08 -4.67
N ARG A 170 -9.71 -6.94 -3.69
CA ARG A 170 -9.20 -6.82 -2.32
C ARG A 170 -7.67 -6.95 -2.24
N GLU A 171 -7.09 -7.82 -3.06
CA GLU A 171 -5.64 -7.95 -3.18
C GLU A 171 -5.03 -6.68 -3.82
N LEU A 172 -5.60 -6.19 -4.93
CA LEU A 172 -5.09 -5.01 -5.64
C LEU A 172 -5.25 -3.70 -4.85
N SER A 173 -6.36 -3.49 -4.13
CA SER A 173 -6.62 -2.26 -3.37
C SER A 173 -5.58 -2.05 -2.27
N GLY A 174 -5.18 -3.15 -1.62
CA GLY A 174 -4.14 -3.12 -0.60
C GLY A 174 -2.74 -2.85 -1.14
N ILE A 175 -2.44 -3.33 -2.36
CA ILE A 175 -1.18 -3.04 -3.06
C ILE A 175 -1.13 -1.57 -3.50
N LEU A 176 -2.26 -1.04 -3.96
CA LEU A 176 -2.40 0.33 -4.47
C LEU A 176 -2.06 1.40 -3.44
N ILE A 177 -2.06 1.07 -2.15
CA ILE A 177 -1.64 1.95 -1.04
C ILE A 177 -0.17 2.29 -1.11
N PHE A 178 0.63 1.26 -1.32
CA PHE A 178 2.07 1.31 -1.13
C PHE A 178 2.77 1.89 -2.35
N ILE A 179 2.17 1.75 -3.53
CA ILE A 179 2.70 2.34 -4.76
C ILE A 179 2.91 3.86 -4.59
N PRO A 180 1.89 4.70 -4.30
CA PRO A 180 2.10 6.14 -4.12
C PRO A 180 2.89 6.48 -2.86
N LEU A 181 2.76 5.72 -1.76
CA LEU A 181 3.51 5.98 -0.54
C LEU A 181 5.02 5.78 -0.73
N ILE A 182 5.40 4.72 -1.45
CA ILE A 182 6.80 4.38 -1.67
C ILE A 182 7.37 5.17 -2.85
N LEU A 183 6.56 5.44 -3.87
CA LEU A 183 6.89 6.39 -4.93
C LEU A 183 6.77 7.86 -4.48
N LEU A 184 6.51 8.15 -3.20
CA LEU A 184 6.33 9.52 -2.74
C LEU A 184 7.57 10.38 -3.02
N GLY A 185 8.78 9.86 -2.77
CA GLY A 185 10.03 10.52 -3.13
C GLY A 185 10.12 10.80 -4.64
N PRO A 186 9.99 9.77 -5.49
CA PRO A 186 9.90 9.93 -6.95
C PRO A 186 8.83 10.91 -7.44
N ILE A 187 7.64 10.89 -6.85
CA ILE A 187 6.52 11.75 -7.20
C ILE A 187 6.83 13.19 -6.83
N ILE A 188 7.30 13.45 -5.60
CA ILE A 188 7.68 14.80 -5.16
C ILE A 188 8.82 15.35 -6.02
N PHE A 189 9.86 14.55 -6.24
CA PHE A 189 10.98 14.96 -7.08
C PHE A 189 10.56 15.19 -8.53
N GLY A 190 9.78 14.28 -9.11
CA GLY A 190 9.26 14.42 -10.48
C GLY A 190 8.36 15.63 -10.66
N VAL A 191 7.48 15.90 -9.69
CA VAL A 191 6.61 17.10 -9.69
C VAL A 191 7.44 18.37 -9.54
N THR A 192 8.38 18.42 -8.61
CA THR A 192 9.23 19.62 -8.39
C THR A 192 10.14 19.90 -9.58
N GLN A 193 10.76 18.89 -10.19
CA GLN A 193 11.54 19.04 -11.41
C GLN A 193 10.66 19.38 -12.61
N GLY A 194 9.49 18.77 -12.73
CA GLY A 194 8.51 19.07 -13.78
C GLY A 194 8.05 20.54 -13.73
N ILE A 195 7.77 21.06 -12.54
CA ILE A 195 7.40 22.47 -12.34
C ILE A 195 8.55 23.40 -12.75
N ARG A 196 9.81 23.07 -12.44
CA ARG A 196 10.98 23.91 -12.78
C ARG A 196 11.33 23.89 -14.26
N SER A 197 11.25 22.71 -14.89
CA SER A 197 11.64 22.50 -16.29
C SER A 197 10.54 22.85 -17.30
N SER A 198 9.27 22.80 -16.86
CA SER A 198 8.11 22.86 -17.75
C SER A 198 7.12 23.96 -17.34
N ALA A 199 7.58 25.00 -16.63
CA ALA A 199 6.77 26.14 -16.18
C ALA A 199 5.91 26.74 -17.32
N ASP A 200 6.47 26.80 -18.54
CA ASP A 200 5.80 27.32 -19.73
C ASP A 200 4.69 26.39 -20.27
N THR A 201 4.71 25.11 -19.90
CA THR A 201 3.70 24.12 -20.32
C THR A 201 2.56 23.96 -19.31
N LEU A 202 2.75 24.38 -18.05
CA LEU A 202 1.74 24.29 -17.00
C LEU A 202 0.40 24.95 -17.38
N PRO A 203 0.38 26.13 -18.06
CA PRO A 203 -0.87 26.72 -18.53
C PRO A 203 -1.59 25.88 -19.59
N ALA A 204 -0.87 25.12 -20.42
CA ALA A 204 -1.48 24.22 -21.40
C ALA A 204 -2.13 23.01 -20.70
N VAL A 205 -1.45 22.43 -19.70
CA VAL A 205 -1.98 21.33 -18.89
C VAL A 205 -3.21 21.78 -18.09
N ALA A 206 -3.15 22.96 -17.46
CA ALA A 206 -4.29 23.52 -16.74
C ALA A 206 -5.49 23.78 -17.67
N ARG A 207 -5.26 24.29 -18.89
CA ARG A 207 -6.33 24.43 -19.90
C ARG A 207 -6.96 23.10 -20.26
N ALA A 208 -6.16 22.06 -20.52
CA ALA A 208 -6.70 20.73 -20.81
C ALA A 208 -7.51 20.18 -19.61
N LEU A 209 -6.98 20.28 -18.39
CA LEU A 209 -7.67 19.85 -17.17
C LEU A 209 -8.95 20.65 -16.89
N SER A 210 -9.02 21.92 -17.30
CA SER A 210 -10.21 22.75 -17.11
C SER A 210 -11.46 22.21 -17.81
N PHE A 211 -11.30 21.44 -18.89
CA PHE A 211 -12.40 20.75 -19.57
C PHE A 211 -12.68 19.34 -19.02
N THR A 212 -11.95 18.92 -17.97
CA THR A 212 -12.16 17.64 -17.32
C THR A 212 -12.97 17.78 -16.03
N PRO A 213 -13.65 16.71 -15.57
CA PRO A 213 -14.34 16.69 -14.28
C PRO A 213 -13.47 17.10 -13.06
N LEU A 214 -12.14 16.99 -13.18
CA LEU A 214 -11.20 17.32 -12.10
C LEU A 214 -10.90 18.83 -12.02
N GLY A 215 -10.81 19.50 -13.17
CA GLY A 215 -10.42 20.93 -13.23
C GLY A 215 -11.60 21.89 -13.41
N ALA A 216 -12.71 21.41 -13.98
CA ALA A 216 -13.87 22.23 -14.33
C ALA A 216 -14.40 23.15 -13.20
N PRO A 217 -14.63 22.69 -11.95
CA PRO A 217 -15.12 23.59 -10.89
C PRO A 217 -14.13 24.74 -10.60
N TRP A 218 -12.84 24.51 -10.78
CA TRP A 218 -11.80 25.45 -10.36
C TRP A 218 -11.51 26.52 -11.43
N SER A 219 -11.87 26.26 -12.70
CA SER A 219 -11.64 27.18 -13.82
C SER A 219 -12.76 28.19 -14.07
N VAL A 220 -13.99 27.90 -13.65
CA VAL A 220 -15.17 28.76 -13.95
C VAL A 220 -14.98 30.23 -13.50
N PRO A 221 -14.45 30.51 -12.29
CA PRO A 221 -14.23 31.90 -11.86
C PRO A 221 -13.20 32.64 -12.74
N ALA A 222 -12.18 31.93 -13.21
CA ALA A 222 -11.15 32.51 -14.07
C ALA A 222 -11.72 32.91 -15.44
N ASP A 223 -12.53 32.03 -16.05
CA ASP A 223 -13.14 32.31 -17.35
C ASP A 223 -14.09 33.51 -17.28
N LEU A 224 -14.85 33.63 -16.17
CA LEU A 224 -15.69 34.79 -15.90
C LEU A 224 -14.89 36.08 -15.68
N ALA A 225 -13.74 35.99 -15.01
CA ALA A 225 -12.84 37.14 -14.83
C ALA A 225 -12.22 37.60 -16.17
N THR A 226 -12.05 36.69 -17.13
CA THR A 226 -11.61 37.01 -18.50
C THR A 226 -12.74 37.40 -19.46
N GLY A 227 -14.01 37.32 -19.03
CA GLY A 227 -15.18 37.65 -19.84
C GLY A 227 -15.69 36.54 -20.77
N ASP A 228 -15.12 35.34 -20.72
CA ASP A 228 -15.57 34.19 -21.53
C ASP A 228 -16.71 33.43 -20.82
N VAL A 229 -17.91 34.01 -20.93
CA VAL A 229 -19.12 33.45 -20.32
C VAL A 229 -19.49 32.09 -20.94
N GLY A 230 -19.16 31.86 -22.22
CA GLY A 230 -19.45 30.62 -22.92
C GLY A 230 -18.65 29.44 -22.36
N ALA A 231 -17.33 29.61 -22.22
CA ALA A 231 -16.48 28.61 -21.59
C ALA A 231 -16.84 28.39 -20.12
N ALA A 232 -17.13 29.46 -19.38
CA ALA A 232 -17.57 29.37 -17.98
C ALA A 232 -18.85 28.54 -17.83
N ALA A 233 -19.87 28.78 -18.67
CA ALA A 233 -21.13 28.05 -18.65
C ALA A 233 -20.93 26.55 -18.98
N LEU A 234 -20.10 26.24 -19.98
CA LEU A 234 -19.79 24.86 -20.34
C LEU A 234 -19.09 24.11 -19.20
N LYS A 235 -18.06 24.71 -18.59
CA LYS A 235 -17.31 24.09 -17.47
C LYS A 235 -18.16 23.98 -16.21
N PHE A 236 -19.07 24.93 -15.98
CA PHE A 236 -20.06 24.82 -14.91
C PHE A 236 -21.04 23.65 -15.16
N ALA A 237 -21.51 23.47 -16.40
CA ALA A 237 -22.34 22.33 -16.78
C ALA A 237 -21.60 21.00 -16.58
N ILE A 238 -20.32 20.90 -16.98
CA ILE A 238 -19.46 19.72 -16.72
C ILE A 238 -19.40 19.41 -15.23
N THR A 239 -19.27 20.43 -14.38
CA THR A 239 -19.22 20.30 -12.92
C THR A 239 -20.52 19.71 -12.36
N LEU A 240 -21.68 20.23 -12.80
CA LEU A 240 -22.99 19.72 -12.39
C LEU A 240 -23.24 18.28 -12.86
N VAL A 241 -22.94 17.98 -14.12
CA VAL A 241 -23.08 16.63 -14.69
C VAL A 241 -22.18 15.63 -13.96
N THR A 242 -20.94 16.03 -13.64
CA THR A 242 -20.00 15.22 -12.86
C THR A 242 -20.59 14.88 -11.49
N LEU A 243 -21.07 15.87 -10.74
CA LEU A 243 -21.65 15.65 -9.42
C LEU A 243 -22.88 14.74 -9.50
N ALA A 244 -23.78 14.97 -10.46
CA ALA A 244 -24.97 14.14 -10.66
C ALA A 244 -24.60 12.68 -10.96
N LEU A 245 -23.62 12.46 -11.84
CA LEU A 245 -23.14 11.12 -12.19
C LEU A 245 -22.51 10.41 -10.98
N LEU A 246 -21.68 11.12 -10.20
CA LEU A 246 -21.07 10.57 -8.98
C LEU A 246 -22.13 10.16 -7.95
N VAL A 247 -23.15 11.01 -7.72
CA VAL A 247 -24.27 10.69 -6.82
C VAL A 247 -25.07 9.49 -7.34
N PHE A 248 -25.33 9.42 -8.65
CA PHE A 248 -26.05 8.31 -9.27
C PHE A 248 -25.30 6.98 -9.12
N ILE A 249 -24.01 6.94 -9.47
CA ILE A 249 -23.16 5.75 -9.35
C ILE A 249 -23.06 5.34 -7.88
N TRP A 250 -22.85 6.29 -6.97
CA TRP A 250 -22.78 6.02 -5.55
C TRP A 250 -24.08 5.41 -5.02
N ARG A 251 -25.23 6.01 -5.33
CA ARG A 251 -26.56 5.50 -4.94
C ARG A 251 -26.78 4.07 -5.45
N ARG A 252 -26.43 3.78 -6.70
CA ARG A 252 -26.57 2.45 -7.30
C ARG A 252 -25.65 1.43 -6.65
N SER A 253 -24.37 1.78 -6.45
CA SER A 253 -23.39 0.91 -5.79
C SER A 253 -23.79 0.57 -4.35
N LEU A 254 -24.33 1.56 -3.63
CA LEU A 254 -24.80 1.39 -2.25
C LEU A 254 -26.05 0.51 -2.20
N ALA A 255 -27.01 0.69 -3.12
CA ALA A 255 -28.19 -0.18 -3.21
C ALA A 255 -27.80 -1.65 -3.44
N ILE A 256 -26.84 -1.91 -4.32
CA ILE A 256 -26.33 -3.26 -4.59
C ILE A 256 -25.62 -3.81 -3.34
N ALA A 257 -24.77 -3.01 -2.69
CA ALA A 257 -24.01 -3.43 -1.52
C ALA A 257 -24.89 -3.74 -0.29
N LEU A 258 -26.04 -3.07 -0.15
CA LEU A 258 -26.98 -3.30 0.97
C LEU A 258 -27.76 -4.61 0.83
N VAL A 259 -27.97 -5.10 -0.40
CA VAL A 259 -28.80 -6.30 -0.70
C VAL A 259 -27.95 -7.52 -1.03
N THR A 260 -26.66 -7.32 -1.38
CA THR A 260 -25.75 -8.43 -1.69
C THR A 260 -25.00 -8.84 -0.42
N PRO A 261 -25.32 -9.99 0.20
CA PRO A 261 -24.52 -10.50 1.30
C PRO A 261 -23.07 -10.74 0.83
N PRO A 262 -22.05 -10.60 1.69
CA PRO A 262 -20.68 -10.95 1.34
C PRO A 262 -20.63 -12.43 0.98
N SER A 263 -20.63 -12.72 -0.32
CA SER A 263 -20.59 -14.09 -0.84
C SER A 263 -19.20 -14.67 -0.60
N ASN A 264 -19.08 -15.52 0.42
CA ASN A 264 -18.02 -16.52 0.47
C ASN A 264 -18.39 -17.62 -0.54
N ALA A 265 -18.25 -17.33 -1.84
CA ALA A 265 -18.48 -18.32 -2.89
C ALA A 265 -17.54 -19.52 -2.68
N ARG A 266 -18.05 -20.57 -2.03
CA ARG A 266 -17.33 -21.82 -1.80
C ARG A 266 -17.31 -22.55 -3.14
N LYS A 267 -16.26 -22.32 -3.93
CA LYS A 267 -16.07 -23.04 -5.19
C LYS A 267 -15.95 -24.54 -4.87
N GLN A 268 -16.95 -25.32 -5.26
CA GLN A 268 -16.90 -26.78 -5.15
C GLN A 268 -15.72 -27.26 -6.01
N VAL A 269 -14.76 -27.93 -5.37
CA VAL A 269 -13.62 -28.52 -6.08
C VAL A 269 -14.05 -29.91 -6.55
N ALA A 270 -13.94 -30.15 -7.86
CA ALA A 270 -14.25 -31.46 -8.44
C ALA A 270 -13.36 -32.55 -7.82
N ARG A 271 -13.94 -33.73 -7.60
CA ARG A 271 -13.26 -34.91 -7.03
C ARG A 271 -11.99 -35.22 -7.84
N GLY A 272 -10.86 -35.46 -7.17
CA GLY A 272 -9.55 -35.73 -7.79
C GLY A 272 -8.72 -34.51 -8.17
N LYS A 273 -9.27 -33.28 -8.15
CA LYS A 273 -8.51 -32.05 -8.42
C LYS A 273 -7.98 -31.39 -7.14
N ILE A 274 -7.11 -32.10 -6.42
CA ILE A 274 -6.51 -31.62 -5.16
C ILE A 274 -5.44 -30.52 -5.36
N GLY A 275 -5.17 -30.11 -6.60
CA GLY A 275 -4.27 -29.01 -6.93
C GLY A 275 -2.80 -29.39 -6.70
N LEU A 276 -2.04 -28.50 -6.05
CA LEU A 276 -0.61 -28.69 -5.79
C LEU A 276 -0.30 -29.96 -4.97
N PHE A 277 -1.25 -30.43 -4.16
CA PHE A 277 -1.12 -31.68 -3.42
C PHE A 277 -1.07 -32.93 -4.31
N GLY A 278 -1.52 -32.84 -5.57
CA GLY A 278 -1.43 -33.94 -6.54
C GLY A 278 -0.20 -33.88 -7.44
N VAL A 279 0.59 -32.81 -7.36
CA VAL A 279 1.79 -32.59 -8.20
C VAL A 279 3.07 -32.81 -7.39
N LEU A 280 3.08 -32.38 -6.13
CA LEU A 280 4.24 -32.53 -5.26
C LEU A 280 4.38 -33.97 -4.74
N PRO A 281 5.61 -34.38 -4.37
CA PRO A 281 5.86 -35.73 -3.86
C PRO A 281 4.94 -36.07 -2.68
N ALA A 282 4.51 -37.34 -2.62
CA ALA A 282 3.72 -37.88 -1.51
C ALA A 282 4.59 -38.13 -0.26
N SER A 283 5.21 -37.07 0.25
CA SER A 283 6.00 -37.05 1.47
C SER A 283 5.48 -35.97 2.43
N PRO A 284 5.77 -36.04 3.74
CA PRO A 284 5.36 -34.99 4.68
C PRO A 284 5.86 -33.59 4.27
N ALA A 285 7.11 -33.50 3.82
CA ALA A 285 7.68 -32.25 3.30
C ALA A 285 6.98 -31.77 2.01
N GLY A 286 6.60 -32.68 1.11
CA GLY A 286 5.85 -32.36 -0.10
C GLY A 286 4.44 -31.84 0.19
N ALA A 287 3.75 -32.42 1.17
CA ALA A 287 2.44 -31.94 1.62
C ALA A 287 2.53 -30.54 2.26
N VAL A 288 3.56 -30.29 3.07
CA VAL A 288 3.81 -28.95 3.64
C VAL A 288 4.15 -27.95 2.54
N ALA A 289 4.99 -28.32 1.56
CA ALA A 289 5.30 -27.46 0.43
C ALA A 289 4.05 -27.12 -0.40
N ALA A 290 3.16 -28.09 -0.64
CA ALA A 290 1.91 -27.89 -1.38
C ALA A 290 0.99 -26.91 -0.65
N ARG A 291 0.89 -27.04 0.66
CA ARG A 291 0.14 -26.13 1.53
C ARG A 291 0.72 -24.72 1.50
N SER A 292 2.03 -24.58 1.73
CA SER A 292 2.71 -23.28 1.74
C SER A 292 2.63 -22.58 0.38
N LEU A 293 2.85 -23.28 -0.74
CA LEU A 293 2.63 -22.72 -2.08
C LEU A 293 1.18 -22.32 -2.32
N THR A 294 0.23 -23.10 -1.80
CA THR A 294 -1.19 -22.72 -1.84
C THR A 294 -1.42 -21.41 -1.09
N TYR A 295 -0.75 -21.16 0.05
CA TYR A 295 -0.84 -19.87 0.74
C TYR A 295 -0.26 -18.73 -0.08
N TRP A 296 0.92 -18.90 -0.69
CA TRP A 296 1.48 -17.89 -1.59
C TRP A 296 0.55 -17.52 -2.75
N LEU A 297 -0.18 -18.51 -3.30
CA LEU A 297 -1.13 -18.29 -4.38
C LEU A 297 -2.51 -17.82 -3.90
N ARG A 298 -2.91 -18.17 -2.68
CA ARG A 298 -4.30 -18.01 -2.20
C ARG A 298 -4.51 -16.99 -1.08
N ASP A 299 -3.48 -16.69 -0.32
CA ASP A 299 -3.57 -15.85 0.86
C ASP A 299 -3.05 -14.43 0.56
N PRO A 300 -3.90 -13.40 0.69
CA PRO A 300 -3.49 -12.01 0.44
C PRO A 300 -2.41 -11.53 1.42
N ARG A 301 -2.21 -12.20 2.57
CA ARG A 301 -1.14 -11.90 3.53
C ARG A 301 0.24 -12.16 2.92
N TYR A 302 0.38 -13.23 2.16
CA TYR A 302 1.62 -13.57 1.44
C TYR A 302 1.77 -12.74 0.17
N ALA A 303 0.67 -12.50 -0.57
CA ALA A 303 0.72 -11.66 -1.78
C ALA A 303 1.24 -10.23 -1.50
N ARG A 304 0.93 -9.68 -0.33
CA ARG A 304 1.50 -8.39 0.11
C ARG A 304 3.03 -8.40 0.11
N GLN A 305 3.65 -9.50 0.55
CA GLN A 305 5.10 -9.58 0.64
C GLN A 305 5.76 -9.50 -0.75
N LEU A 306 5.05 -9.94 -1.80
CA LEU A 306 5.51 -9.86 -3.18
C LEU A 306 5.39 -8.46 -3.80
N ILE A 307 4.73 -7.48 -3.15
CA ILE A 307 4.64 -6.09 -3.65
C ILE A 307 6.02 -5.49 -3.87
N VAL A 308 6.97 -5.87 -3.02
CA VAL A 308 8.35 -5.38 -3.05
C VAL A 308 9.06 -5.78 -4.36
N VAL A 309 8.68 -6.92 -4.97
CA VAL A 309 9.32 -7.48 -6.16
C VAL A 309 9.28 -6.54 -7.38
N PRO A 310 8.11 -6.06 -7.85
CA PRO A 310 8.06 -5.08 -8.94
C PRO A 310 8.48 -3.66 -8.50
N LEU A 311 8.41 -3.37 -7.21
CA LEU A 311 8.61 -2.03 -6.69
C LEU A 311 10.09 -1.64 -6.56
N ILE A 312 10.92 -2.54 -6.03
CA ILE A 312 12.36 -2.30 -5.86
C ILE A 312 13.06 -1.94 -7.17
N PRO A 313 12.88 -2.66 -8.29
CA PRO A 313 13.49 -2.29 -9.57
C PRO A 313 13.08 -0.89 -10.03
N VAL A 314 11.80 -0.52 -9.88
CA VAL A 314 11.30 0.80 -10.26
C VAL A 314 11.92 1.91 -9.42
N LEU A 315 12.04 1.70 -8.10
CA LEU A 315 12.70 2.65 -7.21
C LEU A 315 14.18 2.79 -7.56
N LEU A 316 14.89 1.67 -7.72
CA LEU A 316 16.31 1.69 -8.04
C LEU A 316 16.55 2.31 -9.42
N TYR A 317 15.67 2.10 -10.40
CA TYR A 317 15.71 2.78 -11.70
C TYR A 317 15.57 4.30 -11.54
N PHE A 318 14.59 4.73 -10.75
CA PHE A 318 14.35 6.15 -10.48
C PHE A 318 15.56 6.81 -9.82
N TYR A 319 16.10 6.19 -8.76
CA TYR A 319 17.28 6.72 -8.07
C TYR A 319 18.51 6.68 -8.98
N SER A 320 18.71 5.60 -9.73
CA SER A 320 19.80 5.51 -10.72
C SER A 320 19.75 6.64 -11.75
N SER A 321 18.57 6.94 -12.28
CA SER A 321 18.35 8.06 -13.20
C SER A 321 18.66 9.40 -12.54
N THR A 322 18.27 9.57 -11.28
CA THR A 322 18.51 10.80 -10.51
C THR A 322 20.00 11.03 -10.23
N PHE A 323 20.73 9.97 -9.88
CA PHE A 323 22.17 10.02 -9.63
C PHE A 323 23.03 9.92 -10.90
N HIS A 324 22.41 9.89 -12.09
CA HIS A 324 23.08 9.71 -13.39
C HIS A 324 24.02 8.48 -13.43
N SER A 325 23.67 7.44 -12.66
CA SER A 325 24.45 6.21 -12.55
C SER A 325 23.53 5.01 -12.42
N LEU A 326 23.60 4.10 -13.40
CA LEU A 326 22.83 2.86 -13.43
C LEU A 326 23.37 1.80 -12.45
N ALA A 327 24.46 2.06 -11.74
CA ALA A 327 25.07 1.10 -10.83
C ALA A 327 24.14 0.64 -9.70
N LEU A 328 23.21 1.49 -9.23
CA LEU A 328 22.27 1.11 -8.17
C LEU A 328 21.26 0.04 -8.62
N LEU A 329 20.93 -0.03 -9.91
CA LEU A 329 20.05 -1.07 -10.45
C LEU A 329 20.61 -2.48 -10.24
N ASN A 330 21.93 -2.63 -10.23
CA ASN A 330 22.57 -3.93 -10.00
C ASN A 330 22.28 -4.51 -8.61
N LEU A 331 21.86 -3.70 -7.64
CA LEU A 331 21.44 -4.17 -6.32
C LEU A 331 20.03 -4.76 -6.29
N THR A 332 19.28 -4.73 -7.40
CA THR A 332 17.90 -5.21 -7.48
C THR A 332 17.75 -6.66 -7.01
N GLY A 333 18.57 -7.57 -7.57
CA GLY A 333 18.55 -8.98 -7.21
C GLY A 333 18.85 -9.25 -5.73
N PRO A 334 20.01 -8.81 -5.21
CA PRO A 334 20.35 -8.94 -3.80
C PRO A 334 19.33 -8.33 -2.83
N LEU A 335 18.79 -7.15 -3.13
CA LEU A 335 17.84 -6.48 -2.26
C LEU A 335 16.49 -7.20 -2.22
N ILE A 336 16.02 -7.71 -3.37
CA ILE A 336 14.81 -8.53 -3.43
C ILE A 336 15.03 -9.87 -2.72
N ALA A 337 16.18 -10.52 -2.91
CA ALA A 337 16.54 -11.73 -2.18
C ALA A 337 16.49 -11.51 -0.65
N PHE A 338 17.08 -10.41 -0.19
CA PHE A 338 17.06 -10.03 1.23
C PHE A 338 15.63 -9.86 1.74
N LEU A 339 14.82 -9.03 1.07
CA LEU A 339 13.47 -8.70 1.52
C LEU A 339 12.49 -9.89 1.42
N LEU A 340 12.60 -10.71 0.38
CA LEU A 340 11.77 -11.91 0.23
C LEU A 340 12.15 -13.00 1.22
N ALA A 341 13.43 -13.23 1.49
CA ALA A 341 13.82 -14.21 2.49
C ALA A 341 13.23 -13.83 3.86
N LEU A 342 13.36 -12.56 4.23
CA LEU A 342 12.85 -12.04 5.49
C LEU A 342 11.34 -12.10 5.61
N SER A 343 10.59 -12.13 4.51
CA SER A 343 9.13 -12.11 4.56
C SER A 343 8.52 -13.33 5.29
N THR A 344 9.30 -14.40 5.46
CA THR A 344 8.90 -15.65 6.12
C THR A 344 9.47 -15.83 7.53
N TYR A 345 10.05 -14.78 8.13
CA TYR A 345 10.74 -14.90 9.42
C TYR A 345 9.86 -15.36 10.59
N ALA A 346 8.54 -15.14 10.48
CA ALA A 346 7.54 -15.56 11.45
C ALA A 346 6.43 -16.40 10.80
N ASP A 347 6.78 -17.23 9.81
CA ASP A 347 5.83 -18.00 8.98
C ASP A 347 4.82 -18.84 9.79
N VAL A 348 5.24 -19.42 10.92
CA VAL A 348 4.37 -20.19 11.83
C VAL A 348 3.25 -19.33 12.42
N SER A 349 3.47 -18.02 12.58
CA SER A 349 2.44 -17.08 13.06
C SER A 349 1.23 -17.04 12.11
N TYR A 350 1.47 -17.19 10.79
CA TYR A 350 0.42 -17.13 9.77
C TYR A 350 -0.47 -18.38 9.73
N ASP A 351 -0.02 -19.50 10.28
CA ASP A 351 -0.83 -20.72 10.44
C ASP A 351 -1.89 -20.55 11.54
N GLY A 352 -1.63 -19.68 12.53
CA GLY A 352 -2.52 -19.47 13.67
C GLY A 352 -2.86 -20.77 14.39
N THR A 353 -4.09 -20.91 14.90
CA THR A 353 -4.49 -22.12 15.64
C THR A 353 -4.66 -23.35 14.77
N ALA A 354 -4.68 -23.22 13.42
CA ALA A 354 -4.70 -24.37 12.53
C ALA A 354 -3.44 -25.24 12.69
N PHE A 355 -2.37 -24.64 13.22
CA PHE A 355 -1.17 -25.33 13.68
C PHE A 355 -1.44 -26.56 14.57
N ALA A 356 -2.54 -26.57 15.34
CA ALA A 356 -2.93 -27.71 16.16
C ALA A 356 -3.13 -29.00 15.35
N THR A 357 -3.66 -28.90 14.13
CA THR A 357 -3.84 -30.06 13.24
C THR A 357 -2.51 -30.61 12.78
N HIS A 358 -1.57 -29.72 12.45
CA HIS A 358 -0.23 -30.12 12.04
C HIS A 358 0.56 -30.79 13.17
N LEU A 359 0.36 -30.33 14.41
CA LEU A 359 0.93 -30.96 15.60
C LEU A 359 0.29 -32.33 15.90
N ALA A 360 -1.03 -32.47 15.72
CA ALA A 360 -1.73 -33.73 15.94
C ALA A 360 -1.30 -34.84 14.96
N ASP A 361 -0.97 -34.47 13.71
CA ASP A 361 -0.47 -35.40 12.69
C ASP A 361 0.98 -35.87 12.94
N GLY A 362 1.70 -35.28 13.90
CA GLY A 362 3.04 -35.74 14.30
C GLY A 362 4.13 -35.48 13.24
N VAL A 363 3.99 -34.44 12.41
CA VAL A 363 4.97 -34.12 11.36
C VAL A 363 6.30 -33.71 11.99
N ARG A 364 7.40 -34.37 11.57
CA ARG A 364 8.75 -34.05 12.02
C ARG A 364 9.10 -32.62 11.60
N GLY A 365 9.71 -31.86 12.50
CA GLY A 365 10.06 -30.46 12.27
C GLY A 365 10.99 -30.28 11.08
N ARG A 366 11.90 -31.23 10.81
CA ARG A 366 12.73 -31.19 9.60
C ARG A 366 11.90 -31.19 8.32
N ASP A 367 10.83 -31.98 8.25
CA ASP A 367 9.97 -32.08 7.07
C ASP A 367 9.10 -30.83 6.91
N ASP A 368 8.59 -30.27 8.00
CA ASP A 368 7.86 -28.99 7.96
C ASP A 368 8.76 -27.84 7.51
N ARG A 369 9.97 -27.72 8.07
CA ARG A 369 10.94 -26.69 7.67
C ARG A 369 11.36 -26.85 6.20
N LEU A 370 11.64 -28.08 5.77
CA LEU A 370 12.00 -28.36 4.39
C LEU A 370 10.87 -28.01 3.42
N GLY A 371 9.62 -28.35 3.76
CA GLY A 371 8.46 -28.05 2.92
C GLY A 371 8.25 -26.53 2.73
N ARG A 372 8.37 -25.76 3.81
CA ARG A 372 8.27 -24.28 3.76
C ARG A 372 9.43 -23.65 2.99
N ALA A 373 10.66 -24.12 3.24
CA ALA A 373 11.84 -23.68 2.53
C ALA A 373 11.73 -23.96 1.02
N ALA A 374 11.25 -25.14 0.64
CA ALA A 374 11.02 -25.52 -0.75
C ALA A 374 9.95 -24.63 -1.40
N ALA A 375 8.83 -24.38 -0.71
CA ALA A 375 7.77 -23.51 -1.22
C ALA A 375 8.27 -22.08 -1.47
N LEU A 376 9.04 -21.51 -0.54
CA LEU A 376 9.67 -20.21 -0.73
C LEU A 376 10.69 -20.24 -1.87
N GLY A 377 11.55 -21.26 -1.91
CA GLY A 377 12.59 -21.43 -2.94
C GLY A 377 12.01 -21.50 -4.36
N VAL A 378 10.93 -22.26 -4.56
CA VAL A 378 10.23 -22.38 -5.86
C VAL A 378 9.74 -21.03 -6.39
N ILE A 379 9.36 -20.11 -5.51
CA ILE A 379 8.85 -18.78 -5.90
C ILE A 379 10.00 -17.78 -6.00
N ALA A 380 10.80 -17.66 -4.95
CA ALA A 380 11.73 -16.56 -4.79
C ALA A 380 13.04 -16.77 -5.55
N LEU A 381 13.58 -17.99 -5.69
CA LEU A 381 14.82 -18.20 -6.45
C LEU A 381 14.68 -17.82 -7.93
N PRO A 382 13.64 -18.24 -8.67
CA PRO A 382 13.45 -17.81 -10.05
C PRO A 382 13.31 -16.30 -10.18
N ILE A 383 12.56 -15.66 -9.27
CA ILE A 383 12.38 -14.20 -9.24
C ILE A 383 13.74 -13.51 -9.05
N VAL A 384 14.52 -13.93 -8.07
CA VAL A 384 15.83 -13.34 -7.76
C VAL A 384 16.79 -13.51 -8.93
N ILE A 385 16.86 -14.70 -9.53
CA ILE A 385 17.73 -14.98 -10.69
C ILE A 385 17.34 -14.11 -11.88
N VAL A 386 16.06 -14.11 -12.27
CA VAL A 386 15.57 -13.34 -13.41
C VAL A 386 15.82 -11.85 -13.21
N LEU A 387 15.54 -11.30 -12.03
CA LEU A 387 15.73 -9.88 -11.76
C LEU A 387 17.20 -9.48 -11.64
N THR A 388 18.08 -10.39 -11.21
CA THR A 388 19.53 -10.17 -11.20
C THR A 388 20.09 -10.12 -12.62
N ILE A 389 19.67 -11.06 -13.48
CA ILE A 389 20.07 -11.07 -14.89
C ILE A 389 19.51 -9.85 -15.61
N ALA A 390 18.23 -9.52 -15.38
CA ALA A 390 17.59 -8.35 -15.97
C ALA A 390 18.27 -7.04 -15.56
N SER A 391 18.64 -6.88 -14.27
CA SER A 391 19.33 -5.68 -13.83
C SER A 391 20.69 -5.53 -14.52
N VAL A 392 21.47 -6.61 -14.58
CA VAL A 392 22.78 -6.59 -15.26
C VAL A 392 22.66 -6.35 -16.76
N ALA A 393 21.63 -6.92 -17.41
CA ALA A 393 21.36 -6.70 -18.83
C ALA A 393 21.00 -5.24 -19.14
N VAL A 394 20.14 -4.62 -18.31
CA VAL A 394 19.74 -3.21 -18.46
C VAL A 394 20.92 -2.26 -18.22
N THR A 395 21.81 -2.59 -17.28
CA THR A 395 23.00 -1.77 -17.00
C THR A 395 24.16 -2.04 -17.96
N GLY A 396 24.07 -3.08 -18.80
CA GLY A 396 25.16 -3.52 -19.68
C GLY A 396 26.38 -4.11 -18.94
N SER A 397 26.27 -4.37 -17.64
CA SER A 397 27.42 -4.67 -16.77
C SER A 397 27.66 -6.17 -16.58
N TRP A 398 27.69 -6.93 -17.68
CA TRP A 398 27.78 -8.41 -17.66
C TRP A 398 28.95 -8.98 -16.84
N ALA A 399 30.06 -8.25 -16.75
CA ALA A 399 31.20 -8.62 -15.91
C ALA A 399 30.86 -8.72 -14.40
N LEU A 400 29.81 -8.02 -13.95
CA LEU A 400 29.34 -8.02 -12.56
C LEU A 400 28.30 -9.11 -12.27
N LEU A 401 27.89 -9.89 -13.27
CA LEU A 401 26.91 -10.97 -13.06
C LEU A 401 27.38 -12.00 -12.03
N PRO A 402 28.64 -12.51 -12.05
CA PRO A 402 29.10 -13.46 -11.04
C PRO A 402 29.05 -12.91 -9.60
N PRO A 403 29.64 -11.73 -9.26
CA PRO A 403 29.60 -11.24 -7.88
C PRO A 403 28.19 -10.88 -7.41
N ILE A 404 27.37 -10.26 -8.27
CA ILE A 404 25.98 -9.89 -7.91
C ILE A 404 25.11 -11.14 -7.78
N GLY A 405 25.24 -12.09 -8.70
CA GLY A 405 24.53 -13.37 -8.66
C GLY A 405 24.90 -14.19 -7.42
N GLY A 406 26.19 -14.21 -7.06
CA GLY A 406 26.69 -14.82 -5.82
C GLY A 406 26.06 -14.22 -4.59
N LEU A 407 26.08 -12.89 -4.50
CA LEU A 407 25.45 -12.16 -3.41
C LEU A 407 23.94 -12.43 -3.34
N ALA A 408 23.23 -12.36 -4.47
CA ALA A 408 21.79 -12.56 -4.53
C ALA A 408 21.37 -13.98 -4.11
N LEU A 409 22.06 -15.00 -4.62
CA LEU A 409 21.80 -16.39 -4.27
C LEU A 409 22.22 -16.70 -2.83
N GLY A 410 23.38 -16.21 -2.40
CA GLY A 410 23.87 -16.40 -1.03
C GLY A 410 22.94 -15.78 0.01
N VAL A 411 22.48 -14.55 -0.23
CA VAL A 411 21.47 -13.88 0.62
C VAL A 411 20.16 -14.67 0.64
N MET A 412 19.67 -15.13 -0.50
CA MET A 412 18.42 -15.88 -0.58
C MET A 412 18.49 -17.21 0.19
N LEU A 413 19.55 -17.99 -0.02
CA LEU A 413 19.74 -19.30 0.61
C LEU A 413 20.04 -19.19 2.11
N SER A 414 20.91 -18.25 2.50
CA SER A 414 21.18 -17.93 3.91
C SER A 414 19.91 -17.48 4.63
N GLY A 415 19.11 -16.67 3.95
CA GLY A 415 17.83 -16.20 4.44
C GLY A 415 16.80 -17.32 4.64
N ILE A 416 16.70 -18.29 3.71
CA ILE A 416 15.87 -19.50 3.88
C ILE A 416 16.28 -20.28 5.14
N GLY A 417 17.59 -20.44 5.36
CA GLY A 417 18.11 -21.09 6.56
C GLY A 417 17.76 -20.33 7.84
N LEU A 418 17.96 -19.01 7.83
CA LEU A 418 17.66 -18.15 8.97
C LEU A 418 16.18 -18.15 9.31
N THR A 419 15.28 -18.05 8.33
CA THR A 419 13.84 -18.03 8.59
C THR A 419 13.29 -19.38 9.02
N ALA A 420 13.90 -20.49 8.60
CA ALA A 420 13.58 -21.81 9.14
C ALA A 420 13.81 -21.88 10.66
N VAL A 421 14.84 -21.20 11.18
CA VAL A 421 15.11 -21.11 12.63
C VAL A 421 14.25 -20.06 13.31
N SER A 422 14.19 -18.84 12.76
CA SER A 422 13.51 -17.72 13.41
C SER A 422 12.02 -17.97 13.57
N SER A 423 11.36 -18.56 12.56
CA SER A 423 9.92 -18.81 12.61
C SER A 423 9.53 -19.93 13.57
N ALA A 424 10.49 -20.74 14.04
CA ALA A 424 10.30 -21.70 15.13
C ALA A 424 10.58 -21.10 16.53
N ARG A 425 11.05 -19.84 16.62
CA ARG A 425 11.28 -19.12 17.89
C ARG A 425 10.33 -17.96 18.10
N ILE A 426 10.03 -17.24 17.04
CA ILE A 426 9.39 -15.93 17.09
C ILE A 426 7.96 -16.10 16.60
N VAL A 427 7.02 -15.83 17.52
CA VAL A 427 5.60 -15.74 17.20
C VAL A 427 5.19 -14.28 17.42
N ILE A 428 4.63 -13.69 16.37
CA ILE A 428 4.11 -12.32 16.40
C ILE A 428 2.62 -12.32 16.07
N PRO A 429 1.85 -11.34 16.55
CA PRO A 429 0.46 -11.24 16.16
C PRO A 429 0.38 -10.79 14.70
N VAL A 430 -0.18 -11.65 13.88
CA VAL A 430 -0.43 -11.42 12.46
C VAL A 430 -1.93 -11.28 12.19
N PRO A 431 -2.34 -10.61 11.10
CA PRO A 431 -3.74 -10.58 10.70
C PRO A 431 -4.31 -12.00 10.58
N GLY A 432 -5.53 -12.19 11.09
CA GLY A 432 -6.24 -13.46 11.01
C GLY A 432 -6.50 -13.91 9.56
N ALA A 433 -6.82 -15.19 9.38
CA ALA A 433 -7.20 -15.71 8.07
C ALA A 433 -8.47 -15.01 7.56
N GLY A 434 -8.38 -14.35 6.40
CA GLY A 434 -9.48 -13.60 5.79
C GLY A 434 -9.61 -12.14 6.26
N ASP A 435 -8.86 -11.73 7.29
CA ASP A 435 -8.77 -10.31 7.67
C ASP A 435 -8.01 -9.52 6.59
N ASN A 436 -8.21 -8.19 6.59
CA ASN A 436 -7.37 -7.31 5.79
C ASN A 436 -5.91 -7.57 6.20
N PRO A 437 -5.02 -7.98 5.27
CA PRO A 437 -3.66 -8.26 5.65
C PRO A 437 -3.00 -7.01 6.29
N PHE A 438 -3.46 -5.77 6.02
CA PHE A 438 -2.86 -4.53 6.54
C PHE A 438 -3.29 -4.19 7.97
N LYS A 439 -4.20 -4.98 8.55
CA LYS A 439 -4.60 -4.85 9.94
C LYS A 439 -3.44 -5.22 10.86
N SER A 440 -2.96 -4.25 11.63
CA SER A 440 -1.93 -4.48 12.64
C SER A 440 -2.58 -4.76 13.99
N ALA A 441 -2.05 -5.71 14.75
CA ALA A 441 -2.49 -5.93 16.12
C ALA A 441 -2.07 -4.74 17.00
N PRO A 442 -2.99 -4.15 17.79
CA PRO A 442 -2.65 -3.06 18.70
C PRO A 442 -1.52 -3.45 19.67
N GLY A 443 -0.54 -2.56 19.87
CA GLY A 443 0.54 -2.76 20.85
C GLY A 443 1.70 -3.67 20.39
N ALA A 444 1.59 -4.36 19.26
CA ALA A 444 2.63 -5.30 18.80
C ALA A 444 3.68 -4.71 17.86
N GLY A 445 3.56 -3.42 17.51
CA GLY A 445 4.42 -2.78 16.51
C GLY A 445 5.91 -2.81 16.90
N PHE A 446 6.23 -2.48 18.15
CA PHE A 446 7.63 -2.42 18.61
C PHE A 446 8.30 -3.79 18.63
N THR A 447 7.64 -4.80 19.21
CA THR A 447 8.20 -6.17 19.29
C THR A 447 8.34 -6.81 17.92
N THR A 448 7.39 -6.56 17.02
CA THR A 448 7.45 -7.01 15.62
C THR A 448 8.61 -6.33 14.88
N ALA A 449 8.74 -5.01 15.01
CA ALA A 449 9.81 -4.25 14.37
C ALA A 449 11.20 -4.66 14.90
N LEU A 450 11.36 -4.76 16.22
CA LEU A 450 12.60 -5.18 16.86
C LEU A 450 13.02 -6.59 16.40
N SER A 451 12.07 -7.52 16.35
CA SER A 451 12.32 -8.87 15.84
C SER A 451 12.74 -8.85 14.37
N ALA A 452 12.07 -8.06 13.54
CA ALA A 452 12.45 -7.90 12.14
C ALA A 452 13.87 -7.33 12.01
N PHE A 453 14.19 -6.21 12.67
CA PHE A 453 15.53 -5.60 12.63
C PHE A 453 16.63 -6.52 13.14
N ALA A 454 16.37 -7.30 14.19
CA ALA A 454 17.33 -8.29 14.68
C ALA A 454 17.64 -9.35 13.61
N ILE A 455 16.61 -9.85 12.92
CA ILE A 455 16.77 -10.85 11.86
C ILE A 455 17.44 -10.23 10.63
N TRP A 456 17.16 -8.97 10.31
CA TRP A 456 17.87 -8.22 9.27
C TRP A 456 19.37 -8.13 9.58
N GLY A 457 19.71 -7.76 10.82
CA GLY A 457 21.09 -7.68 11.28
C GLY A 457 21.80 -9.04 11.21
N ILE A 458 21.14 -10.12 11.64
CA ILE A 458 21.69 -11.47 11.55
C ILE A 458 21.88 -11.89 10.10
N LEU A 459 20.91 -11.62 9.21
CA LEU A 459 21.05 -11.96 7.79
C LEU A 459 22.22 -11.21 7.17
N LEU A 460 22.36 -9.91 7.45
CA LEU A 460 23.50 -9.10 6.99
C LEU A 460 24.83 -9.66 7.50
N LEU A 461 24.90 -10.05 8.77
CA LEU A 461 26.09 -10.69 9.37
C LEU A 461 26.45 -12.00 8.66
N LEU A 462 25.46 -12.85 8.40
CA LEU A 462 25.67 -14.13 7.70
C LEU A 462 26.14 -13.92 6.26
N THR A 463 25.73 -12.83 5.61
CA THR A 463 26.04 -12.55 4.20
C THR A 463 27.23 -11.59 4.02
N LEU A 464 27.94 -11.24 5.10
CA LEU A 464 29.13 -10.39 5.05
C LEU A 464 30.22 -10.93 4.11
N PRO A 465 30.55 -12.24 4.07
CA PRO A 465 31.55 -12.76 3.14
C PRO A 465 31.19 -12.50 1.68
N GLU A 466 29.93 -12.71 1.30
CA GLU A 466 29.43 -12.44 -0.04
C GLU A 466 29.43 -10.95 -0.37
N ILE A 467 29.03 -10.10 0.59
CA ILE A 467 29.07 -8.64 0.42
C ILE A 467 30.52 -8.18 0.22
N ALA A 468 31.46 -8.66 1.03
CA ALA A 468 32.86 -8.31 0.94
C ALA A 468 33.47 -8.73 -0.41
N LEU A 469 33.18 -9.94 -0.89
CA LEU A 469 33.64 -10.41 -2.19
C LEU A 469 33.01 -9.63 -3.34
N ALA A 470 31.71 -9.32 -3.27
CA ALA A 470 31.04 -8.52 -4.29
C ALA A 470 31.61 -7.10 -4.37
N VAL A 471 31.82 -6.45 -3.22
CA VAL A 471 32.44 -5.12 -3.14
C VAL A 471 33.89 -5.16 -3.64
N ALA A 472 34.68 -6.15 -3.22
CA ALA A 472 36.06 -6.29 -3.68
C ALA A 472 36.14 -6.53 -5.19
N ALA A 473 35.26 -7.36 -5.76
CA ALA A 473 35.19 -7.58 -7.21
C ALA A 473 34.85 -6.29 -7.98
N VAL A 474 33.91 -5.48 -7.47
CA VAL A 474 33.54 -4.19 -8.08
C VAL A 474 34.68 -3.18 -7.99
N LEU A 475 35.35 -3.06 -6.84
CA LEU A 475 36.42 -2.08 -6.63
C LEU A 475 37.72 -2.43 -7.38
N THR A 476 38.05 -3.71 -7.47
CA THR A 476 39.30 -4.17 -8.12
C THR A 476 39.12 -4.49 -9.60
N GLY A 477 37.88 -4.66 -10.08
CA GLY A 477 37.60 -5.18 -11.42
C GLY A 477 38.02 -6.64 -11.63
N SER A 478 38.35 -7.37 -10.56
CA SER A 478 38.87 -8.75 -10.65
C SER A 478 37.77 -9.75 -10.99
N VAL A 479 37.90 -10.37 -12.17
CA VAL A 479 37.02 -11.46 -12.62
C VAL A 479 37.08 -12.66 -11.67
N LEU A 480 38.28 -12.97 -11.13
CA LEU A 480 38.48 -14.08 -10.21
C LEU A 480 37.69 -13.88 -8.91
N LEU A 481 37.72 -12.67 -8.34
CA LEU A 481 36.93 -12.34 -7.14
C LEU A 481 35.43 -12.39 -7.42
N GLY A 482 35.01 -12.02 -8.63
CA GLY A 482 33.63 -12.15 -9.07
C GLY A 482 33.12 -13.60 -9.04
N TRP A 483 33.87 -14.54 -9.62
CA TRP A 483 33.53 -15.96 -9.62
C TRP A 483 33.69 -16.59 -8.22
N ALA A 484 34.70 -16.18 -7.46
CA ALA A 484 34.83 -16.59 -6.07
C ALA A 484 33.60 -16.16 -5.25
N GLY A 485 33.09 -14.94 -5.46
CA GLY A 485 31.85 -14.46 -4.86
C GLY A 485 30.64 -15.32 -5.21
N LEU A 486 30.52 -15.77 -6.48
CA LEU A 486 29.47 -16.69 -6.91
C LEU A 486 29.53 -18.03 -6.18
N VAL A 487 30.72 -18.66 -6.17
CA VAL A 487 30.92 -19.97 -5.55
C VAL A 487 30.69 -19.88 -4.05
N VAL A 488 31.28 -18.88 -3.38
CA VAL A 488 31.12 -18.67 -1.94
C VAL A 488 29.65 -18.42 -1.60
N GLY A 489 28.95 -17.57 -2.34
CA GLY A 489 27.53 -17.31 -2.07
C GLY A 489 26.66 -18.55 -2.20
N VAL A 490 26.86 -19.37 -3.24
CA VAL A 490 26.09 -20.62 -3.39
C VAL A 490 26.44 -21.63 -2.29
N VAL A 491 27.72 -21.84 -2.00
CA VAL A 491 28.17 -22.86 -1.04
C VAL A 491 27.82 -22.46 0.39
N LEU A 492 28.15 -21.23 0.80
CA LEU A 492 27.86 -20.71 2.13
C LEU A 492 26.34 -20.60 2.36
N GLY A 493 25.62 -20.06 1.37
CA GLY A 493 24.16 -19.98 1.40
C GLY A 493 23.51 -21.35 1.54
N ALA A 494 23.92 -22.34 0.73
CA ALA A 494 23.42 -23.71 0.83
C ALA A 494 23.74 -24.35 2.19
N PHE A 495 24.95 -24.12 2.72
CA PHE A 495 25.34 -24.57 4.05
C PHE A 495 24.40 -24.01 5.12
N PHE A 496 24.14 -22.69 5.11
CA PHE A 496 23.21 -22.06 6.06
C PHE A 496 21.77 -22.50 5.87
N ALA A 497 21.31 -22.73 4.64
CA ALA A 497 19.99 -23.30 4.36
C ALA A 497 19.82 -24.69 5.03
N VAL A 498 20.78 -25.60 4.80
CA VAL A 498 20.75 -26.96 5.37
C VAL A 498 20.86 -26.92 6.90
N LEU A 499 21.78 -26.12 7.43
CA LEU A 499 21.96 -25.96 8.87
C LEU A 499 20.69 -25.39 9.52
N GLY A 500 20.10 -24.36 8.91
CA GLY A 500 18.89 -23.70 9.34
C GLY A 500 17.67 -24.63 9.35
N ILE A 501 17.46 -25.42 8.29
CA ILE A 501 16.39 -26.42 8.23
C ILE A 501 16.57 -27.48 9.32
N ARG A 502 17.79 -27.98 9.53
CA ARG A 502 18.07 -29.00 10.57
C ARG A 502 17.89 -28.45 11.99
N ARG A 503 18.45 -27.28 12.28
CA ARG A 503 18.37 -26.63 13.61
C ARG A 503 16.97 -26.11 13.89
N GLY A 504 16.33 -25.49 12.91
CA GLY A 504 14.95 -25.02 12.97
C GLY A 504 13.98 -26.18 13.17
N GLY A 505 14.20 -27.31 12.49
CA GLY A 505 13.39 -28.52 12.67
C GLY A 505 13.52 -29.12 14.06
N ALA A 506 14.76 -29.27 14.56
CA ALA A 506 14.98 -29.77 15.92
C ALA A 506 14.40 -28.85 17.00
N LEU A 507 14.48 -27.54 16.78
CA LEU A 507 13.88 -26.55 17.67
C LEU A 507 12.35 -26.62 17.63
N TYR A 508 11.79 -26.73 16.43
CA TYR A 508 10.36 -26.90 16.21
C TYR A 508 9.84 -28.12 16.98
N ASP A 509 10.50 -29.27 16.84
CA ASP A 509 10.12 -30.51 17.55
C ASP A 509 10.11 -30.31 19.08
N ARG A 510 11.08 -29.58 19.62
CA ARG A 510 11.19 -29.30 21.06
C ARG A 510 10.14 -28.32 21.57
N ARG A 511 9.72 -27.36 20.75
CA ARG A 511 8.88 -26.21 21.18
C ARG A 511 7.47 -26.22 20.61
N SER A 512 7.09 -27.23 19.83
CA SER A 512 5.78 -27.27 19.18
C SER A 512 4.58 -27.05 20.14
N PRO A 513 4.54 -27.62 21.35
CA PRO A 513 3.46 -27.34 22.31
C PRO A 513 3.46 -25.88 22.78
N GLU A 514 4.63 -25.31 23.06
CA GLU A 514 4.79 -23.90 23.47
C GLU A 514 4.34 -22.95 22.36
N LEU A 515 4.71 -23.24 21.11
CA LEU A 515 4.31 -22.46 19.94
C LEU A 515 2.78 -22.46 19.79
N LEU A 516 2.12 -23.61 19.95
CA LEU A 516 0.66 -23.67 19.90
C LEU A 516 0.01 -22.85 21.02
N MET A 517 0.57 -22.88 22.22
CA MET A 517 0.08 -22.09 23.34
C MET A 517 0.21 -20.58 23.07
N GLN A 518 1.35 -20.13 22.56
CA GLN A 518 1.57 -18.73 22.16
C GLN A 518 0.59 -18.28 21.07
N LEU A 519 0.39 -19.11 20.04
CA LEU A 519 -0.57 -18.84 18.96
C LEU A 519 -2.01 -18.71 19.46
N ARG A 520 -2.39 -19.48 20.49
CA ARG A 520 -3.72 -19.38 21.12
C ARG A 520 -3.87 -18.08 21.92
N MET A 521 -2.86 -17.69 22.68
CA MET A 521 -2.88 -16.45 23.46
C MET A 521 -3.03 -15.22 22.56
N LEU A 522 -2.33 -15.18 21.42
CA LEU A 522 -2.39 -14.06 20.47
C LEU A 522 -3.72 -13.94 19.72
N ARG A 523 -4.58 -14.97 19.73
CA ARG A 523 -5.92 -14.93 19.12
C ARG A 523 -7.00 -14.47 20.11
N GLY A 524 -6.70 -14.52 21.41
CA GLY A 524 -7.59 -14.11 22.50
C GLY A 524 -7.46 -12.64 22.92
N ALA A 525 -6.53 -11.90 22.32
CA ALA A 525 -6.33 -10.45 22.48
C ALA A 525 -6.74 -9.71 21.19
#